data_AF-A0A067C739-F1
#
_entry.id   AF-A0A067C739-F1
#
_cell.length_a   1.000
_cell.length_b   1.000
_cell.length_c   1.000
_cell.angle_alpha   90.00
_cell.angle_beta   90.00
_cell.angle_gamma   90.00
#
_symmetry.space_group_name_H-M   'P 1'
#
loop_
_entity.id
_entity.type
_entity.pdbx_description
1 polymer ?
#
loop_
_entity_poly.entity_id
_entity_poly.type
_entity_poly.pdbx_seq_one_letter_code
_entity_poly.pdbx_strand_id
1 'polypeptide(L)'
;MHARVLKRRPPTPDASVALDDELVCLLMEIERIYLQHPRHLQIRIERWVDKISEPILNVQWKRSANDHALLLLEMTRSGVFRTPFDRNPPHGPLRTLPRYMIHARDSVTNKPLARDGKNCWSQAYERVVLRTSSPAELHAAPVTRSASYVEMTNQTLDALETSLESERTKCAALTAQVQELKVVTKTQADALSAVKHELQQAKSLHHREVERLQLLHTVEIDELKKRHHDQMQRAILANDRVLAAQRADACVAPRDHASNVDDFLCFIERFQHETSVLTQQTYTTPPSLGHAP
;
A
#
# COMPACT_ATOMS: atom_id res chain seq x y z
N MET A 1 -9.54 -54.98 22.46
CA MET A 1 -9.45 -53.61 21.93
C MET A 1 -10.18 -52.68 22.89
N HIS A 2 -9.44 -51.94 23.74
CA HIS A 2 -10.03 -51.04 24.74
C HIS A 2 -10.36 -49.69 24.12
N ALA A 3 -11.66 -49.41 23.94
CA ALA A 3 -12.14 -48.08 23.60
C ALA A 3 -11.89 -47.14 24.80
N ARG A 4 -10.89 -46.25 24.69
CA ARG A 4 -10.70 -45.13 25.62
C ARG A 4 -11.87 -44.17 25.43
N VAL A 5 -12.86 -44.27 26.32
CA VAL A 5 -13.92 -43.26 26.47
C VAL A 5 -13.26 -42.00 27.04
N LEU A 6 -12.89 -41.07 26.15
CA LEU A 6 -12.42 -39.75 26.54
C LEU A 6 -13.57 -39.02 27.25
N LYS A 7 -13.46 -38.93 28.57
CA LYS A 7 -14.36 -38.18 29.44
C LYS A 7 -14.29 -36.71 29.04
N ARG A 8 -15.26 -36.23 28.24
CA ARG A 8 -15.33 -34.82 27.81
C ARG A 8 -15.50 -33.95 29.06
N ARG A 9 -14.51 -33.09 29.31
CA ARG A 9 -14.55 -32.05 30.34
C ARG A 9 -15.82 -31.21 30.10
N PRO A 10 -16.67 -30.95 31.12
CA PRO A 10 -17.85 -30.13 30.94
C PRO A 10 -17.42 -28.74 30.44
N PRO A 11 -18.17 -28.15 29.48
CA PRO A 11 -17.89 -26.81 28.99
C PRO A 11 -17.97 -25.84 30.18
N THR A 12 -16.92 -25.05 30.38
CA THR A 12 -16.94 -24.00 31.41
C THR A 12 -17.95 -22.92 30.99
N PRO A 13 -18.75 -22.38 31.92
CA PRO A 13 -19.73 -21.33 31.63
C PRO A 13 -19.09 -20.13 30.92
N ASP A 14 -17.83 -19.82 31.25
CA ASP A 14 -17.03 -18.75 30.65
C ASP A 14 -16.89 -18.90 29.12
N ALA A 15 -16.77 -20.13 28.61
CA ALA A 15 -16.62 -20.37 27.17
C ALA A 15 -17.91 -20.10 26.40
N SER A 16 -19.07 -20.22 27.04
CA SER A 16 -20.37 -19.92 26.44
C SER A 16 -20.56 -18.41 26.30
N VAL A 17 -20.19 -17.65 27.33
CA VAL A 17 -20.25 -16.18 27.36
C VAL A 17 -19.32 -15.59 26.31
N ALA A 18 -18.07 -16.04 26.27
CA ALA A 18 -17.08 -15.54 25.32
C ALA A 18 -17.48 -15.74 23.84
N LEU A 19 -18.21 -16.82 23.52
CA LEU A 19 -18.72 -17.04 22.16
C LEU A 19 -19.88 -16.10 21.82
N ASP A 20 -20.73 -15.77 22.79
CA ASP A 20 -21.80 -14.79 22.60
C ASP A 20 -21.19 -13.38 22.39
N ASP A 21 -20.15 -13.01 23.14
CA ASP A 21 -19.43 -11.75 22.95
C ASP A 21 -18.77 -11.65 21.57
N GLU A 22 -18.10 -12.73 21.13
CA GLU A 22 -17.52 -12.82 19.79
C GLU A 22 -18.60 -12.65 18.71
N LEU A 23 -19.77 -13.28 18.89
CA LEU A 23 -20.89 -13.14 17.97
C LEU A 23 -21.37 -11.69 17.87
N VAL A 24 -21.52 -11.01 19.01
CA VAL A 24 -21.92 -9.59 19.05
C VAL A 24 -20.94 -8.73 18.27
N CYS A 25 -19.63 -8.92 18.47
CA CYS A 25 -18.60 -8.18 17.72
C CYS A 25 -18.71 -8.38 16.20
N LEU A 26 -18.93 -9.62 15.75
CA LEU A 26 -19.10 -9.94 14.33
C LEU A 26 -20.35 -9.28 13.74
N LEU A 27 -21.47 -9.33 14.45
CA LEU A 27 -22.74 -8.74 14.01
C LEU A 27 -22.65 -7.21 13.92
N MET A 28 -21.97 -6.56 14.87
CA MET A 28 -21.72 -5.10 14.81
C MET A 28 -20.95 -4.68 13.57
N GLU A 29 -19.94 -5.47 13.20
CA GLU A 29 -19.13 -5.16 12.03
C GLU A 29 -19.91 -5.41 10.71
N ILE A 30 -20.79 -6.42 10.67
CA ILE A 30 -21.71 -6.62 9.54
C ILE A 30 -22.69 -5.44 9.43
N GLU A 31 -23.30 -5.02 10.53
CA GLU A 31 -24.24 -3.88 10.59
C GLU A 31 -23.63 -2.60 10.00
N ARG A 32 -22.34 -2.38 10.26
CA ARG A 32 -21.61 -1.21 9.75
C ARG A 32 -21.49 -1.18 8.23
N ILE A 33 -21.38 -2.33 7.57
CA ILE A 33 -21.02 -2.42 6.15
C ILE A 33 -22.22 -2.79 5.27
N TYR A 34 -23.22 -3.52 5.79
CA TYR A 34 -24.28 -4.08 4.93
C TYR A 34 -25.14 -3.03 4.21
N LEU A 35 -25.27 -1.82 4.75
CA LEU A 35 -26.01 -0.70 4.13
C LEU A 35 -25.43 -0.26 2.78
N GLN A 36 -24.17 -0.59 2.49
CA GLN A 36 -23.51 -0.26 1.23
C GLN A 36 -23.94 -1.18 0.07
N HIS A 37 -24.65 -2.27 0.36
CA HIS A 37 -25.09 -3.25 -0.64
C HIS A 37 -26.46 -2.92 -1.23
N PRO A 38 -26.79 -3.39 -2.45
CA PRO A 38 -28.14 -3.32 -3.02
C PRO A 38 -29.23 -3.89 -2.10
N ARG A 39 -30.44 -3.32 -2.17
CA ARG A 39 -31.57 -3.65 -1.28
C ARG A 39 -31.87 -5.15 -1.15
N HIS A 40 -31.79 -5.90 -2.24
CA HIS A 40 -32.06 -7.34 -2.23
C HIS A 40 -31.00 -8.14 -1.45
N LEU A 41 -29.74 -7.68 -1.42
CA LEU A 41 -28.69 -8.27 -0.59
C LEU A 41 -28.85 -7.86 0.87
N GLN A 42 -29.20 -6.60 1.14
CA GLN A 42 -29.51 -6.15 2.51
C GLN A 42 -30.57 -7.06 3.17
N ILE A 43 -31.70 -7.28 2.51
CA ILE A 43 -32.78 -8.16 3.00
C ILE A 43 -32.26 -9.58 3.26
N ARG A 44 -31.36 -10.08 2.42
CA ARG A 44 -30.78 -11.41 2.58
C ARG A 44 -29.83 -11.48 3.78
N ILE A 45 -28.97 -10.48 3.95
CA ILE A 45 -28.06 -10.35 5.08
C ILE A 45 -28.86 -10.29 6.38
N GLU A 46 -29.90 -9.45 6.43
CA GLU A 46 -30.83 -9.34 7.57
C GLU A 46 -31.44 -10.69 7.93
N ARG A 47 -31.95 -11.45 6.95
CA ARG A 47 -32.52 -12.79 7.20
C ARG A 47 -31.50 -13.79 7.76
N TRP A 48 -30.27 -13.76 7.25
CA TRP A 48 -29.20 -14.61 7.76
C TRP A 48 -28.77 -14.21 9.17
N VAL A 49 -28.71 -12.91 9.46
CA VAL A 49 -28.42 -12.39 10.80
C VAL A 49 -29.49 -12.85 11.78
N ASP A 50 -30.77 -12.69 11.44
CA ASP A 50 -31.87 -13.17 12.27
C ASP A 50 -31.74 -14.66 12.59
N LYS A 51 -31.34 -15.45 11.58
CA LYS A 51 -31.11 -16.88 11.71
C LYS A 51 -29.93 -17.22 12.62
N ILE A 52 -28.82 -16.51 12.48
CA ILE A 52 -27.60 -16.69 13.26
C ILE A 52 -27.83 -16.28 14.72
N SER A 53 -28.67 -15.27 14.97
CA SER A 53 -29.02 -14.75 16.29
C SER A 53 -30.14 -15.51 17.00
N GLU A 54 -30.65 -16.62 16.45
CA GLU A 54 -31.63 -17.47 17.14
C GLU A 54 -31.07 -17.99 18.49
N PRO A 55 -31.90 -18.12 19.54
CA PRO A 55 -31.47 -18.64 20.85
C PRO A 55 -30.83 -20.04 20.75
N ILE A 56 -29.57 -20.15 21.16
CA ILE A 56 -28.81 -21.40 21.10
C ILE A 56 -28.25 -21.71 22.49
N LEU A 57 -28.69 -22.83 23.06
CA LEU A 57 -28.20 -23.31 24.37
C LEU A 57 -26.90 -24.12 24.25
N ASN A 58 -26.65 -24.74 23.11
CA ASN A 58 -25.51 -25.63 22.92
C ASN A 58 -24.26 -24.86 22.46
N VAL A 59 -23.17 -24.95 23.22
CA VAL A 59 -21.87 -24.34 22.91
C VAL A 59 -21.36 -24.68 21.50
N GLN A 60 -21.56 -25.92 21.03
CA GLN A 60 -21.15 -26.33 19.69
C GLN A 60 -21.92 -25.60 18.59
N TRP A 61 -23.21 -25.34 18.82
CA TRP A 61 -24.04 -24.58 17.89
C TRP A 61 -23.71 -23.08 17.95
N LYS A 62 -23.30 -22.54 19.11
CA LYS A 62 -22.78 -21.17 19.19
C LYS A 62 -21.53 -20.99 18.35
N ARG A 63 -20.57 -21.92 18.42
CA ARG A 63 -19.40 -21.92 17.54
C ARG A 63 -19.80 -21.93 16.07
N SER A 64 -20.77 -22.77 15.70
CA SER A 64 -21.30 -22.81 14.35
C SER A 64 -21.96 -21.49 13.93
N ALA A 65 -22.63 -20.77 14.84
CA ALA A 65 -23.18 -19.45 14.57
C ALA A 65 -22.07 -18.41 14.31
N ASN A 66 -21.01 -18.43 15.13
CA ASN A 66 -19.84 -17.55 14.93
C ASN A 66 -19.14 -17.83 13.60
N ASP A 67 -19.00 -19.10 13.20
CA ASP A 67 -18.43 -19.47 11.90
C ASP A 67 -19.26 -18.92 10.73
N HIS A 68 -20.60 -18.93 10.84
CA HIS A 68 -21.47 -18.30 9.83
C HIS A 68 -21.37 -16.78 9.84
N ALA A 69 -21.39 -16.15 11.02
CA ALA A 69 -21.29 -14.69 11.14
C ALA A 69 -19.98 -14.18 10.54
N LEU A 70 -18.87 -14.88 10.81
CA LEU A 70 -17.58 -14.53 10.26
C LEU A 70 -17.54 -14.69 8.74
N LEU A 71 -18.02 -15.81 8.21
CA LEU A 71 -18.06 -16.02 6.76
C LEU A 71 -18.98 -15.00 6.07
N LEU A 72 -20.11 -14.66 6.70
CA LEU A 72 -21.01 -13.61 6.23
C LEU A 72 -20.31 -12.25 6.21
N LEU A 73 -19.53 -11.93 7.24
CA LEU A 73 -18.74 -10.71 7.31
C LEU A 73 -17.71 -10.63 6.17
N GLU A 74 -17.01 -11.72 5.88
CA GLU A 74 -16.05 -11.79 4.76
C GLU A 74 -16.74 -11.54 3.41
N MET A 75 -17.88 -12.19 3.16
CA MET A 75 -18.65 -11.98 1.93
C MET A 75 -19.23 -10.57 1.84
N THR A 76 -19.62 -9.98 2.98
CA THR A 76 -20.12 -8.59 3.03
C THR A 76 -19.00 -7.58 2.75
N ARG A 77 -17.77 -7.84 3.20
CA ARG A 77 -16.59 -7.00 2.92
C ARG A 77 -16.15 -7.10 1.46
N SER A 78 -16.17 -8.30 0.88
CA SER A 78 -15.75 -8.52 -0.51
C SER A 78 -16.85 -8.18 -1.53
N GLY A 79 -18.12 -8.18 -1.12
CA GLY A 79 -19.28 -8.01 -1.99
C GLY A 79 -19.59 -9.22 -2.89
N VAL A 80 -18.89 -10.35 -2.70
CA VAL A 80 -19.08 -11.57 -3.49
C VAL A 80 -19.79 -12.63 -2.66
N PHE A 81 -21.11 -12.70 -2.80
CA PHE A 81 -21.94 -13.68 -2.09
C PHE A 81 -21.92 -15.03 -2.79
N ARG A 82 -21.49 -16.06 -2.05
CA ARG A 82 -21.46 -17.46 -2.49
C ARG A 82 -22.29 -18.31 -1.52
N THR A 83 -22.46 -19.59 -1.84
CA THR A 83 -23.13 -20.55 -0.94
C THR A 83 -22.48 -20.55 0.44
N PRO A 84 -23.27 -20.50 1.55
CA PRO A 84 -24.73 -20.58 1.61
C PRO A 84 -25.49 -19.25 1.47
N PHE A 85 -24.78 -18.11 1.41
CA PHE A 85 -25.38 -16.76 1.42
C PHE A 85 -25.81 -16.26 0.02
N ASP A 86 -25.71 -17.11 -1.01
CA ASP A 86 -26.30 -16.88 -2.32
C ASP A 86 -27.84 -17.00 -2.29
N ARG A 87 -28.41 -17.61 -1.23
CA ARG A 87 -29.84 -17.84 -1.04
C ARG A 87 -30.31 -17.40 0.35
N ASN A 88 -31.62 -17.42 0.58
CA ASN A 88 -32.19 -17.23 1.91
C ASN A 88 -31.78 -18.39 2.84
N PRO A 89 -31.68 -18.15 4.16
CA PRO A 89 -31.37 -19.22 5.11
C PRO A 89 -32.42 -20.35 5.02
N PRO A 90 -31.99 -21.62 5.12
CA PRO A 90 -32.91 -22.75 5.12
C PRO A 90 -33.79 -22.74 6.38
N HIS A 91 -34.99 -23.31 6.28
CA HIS A 91 -35.83 -23.59 7.44
C HIS A 91 -35.20 -24.66 8.34
N GLY A 92 -35.47 -24.59 9.65
CA GLY A 92 -34.91 -25.51 10.64
C GLY A 92 -33.57 -25.05 11.22
N PRO A 93 -32.84 -25.89 11.96
CA PRO A 93 -31.63 -25.48 12.68
C PRO A 93 -30.47 -25.10 11.72
N LEU A 94 -29.57 -24.24 12.20
CA LEU A 94 -28.39 -23.80 11.46
C LEU A 94 -27.48 -25.00 11.14
N ARG A 95 -27.30 -25.32 9.85
CA ARG A 95 -26.46 -26.44 9.40
C ARG A 95 -24.99 -26.11 9.66
N THR A 96 -24.20 -27.07 10.10
CA THR A 96 -22.76 -26.87 10.29
C THR A 96 -22.07 -26.59 8.94
N LEU A 97 -21.21 -25.58 8.89
CA LEU A 97 -20.43 -25.28 7.69
C LEU A 97 -19.43 -26.42 7.39
N PRO A 98 -19.23 -26.76 6.11
CA PRO A 98 -18.12 -27.60 5.71
C PRO A 98 -16.78 -27.02 6.18
N ARG A 99 -15.84 -27.87 6.61
CA ARG A 99 -14.55 -27.42 7.19
C ARG A 99 -13.77 -26.49 6.27
N TYR A 100 -13.80 -26.71 4.96
CA TYR A 100 -13.09 -25.89 3.99
C TYR A 100 -13.58 -24.42 3.94
N MET A 101 -14.76 -24.13 4.48
CA MET A 101 -15.32 -22.77 4.54
C MET A 101 -14.95 -22.02 5.82
N ILE A 102 -14.39 -22.70 6.83
CA ILE A 102 -14.13 -22.14 8.17
C ILE A 102 -12.74 -21.46 8.23
N HIS A 103 -11.92 -21.57 7.18
CA HIS A 103 -10.54 -21.07 7.15
C HIS A 103 -10.38 -19.54 7.06
N ALA A 104 -11.47 -18.76 7.19
CA ALA A 104 -11.45 -17.30 7.16
C ALA A 104 -11.05 -16.61 8.49
N ARG A 105 -10.88 -17.39 9.57
CA ARG A 105 -10.70 -16.89 10.96
C ARG A 105 -9.47 -16.03 11.22
N ASP A 106 -8.41 -16.15 10.43
CA ASP A 106 -7.11 -15.59 10.83
C ASP A 106 -6.91 -14.11 10.43
N SER A 107 -7.86 -13.47 9.75
CA SER A 107 -7.67 -12.12 9.16
C SER A 107 -8.39 -10.96 9.87
N VAL A 108 -9.28 -11.22 10.83
CA VAL A 108 -10.10 -10.17 11.45
C VAL A 108 -9.49 -9.70 12.77
N THR A 109 -8.65 -8.67 12.69
CA THR A 109 -8.15 -7.96 13.88
C THR A 109 -9.24 -7.02 14.41
N ASN A 110 -9.65 -7.26 15.66
CA ASN A 110 -10.75 -6.58 16.33
C ASN A 110 -10.35 -5.15 16.74
N LYS A 111 -10.89 -4.13 16.06
CA LYS A 111 -11.02 -2.77 16.63
C LYS A 111 -12.50 -2.39 16.67
N PRO A 112 -13.11 -2.22 17.85
CA PRO A 112 -14.47 -1.73 17.95
C PRO A 112 -14.50 -0.24 17.57
N LEU A 113 -15.34 0.11 16.59
CA LEU A 113 -15.61 1.50 16.20
C LEU A 113 -17.02 1.91 16.66
N ALA A 114 -17.16 3.18 17.01
CA ALA A 114 -18.33 3.74 17.69
C ALA A 114 -19.62 3.71 16.86
N ARG A 115 -20.74 3.70 17.59
CA ARG A 115 -22.11 3.39 17.14
C ARG A 115 -22.90 4.66 16.80
N ASP A 116 -23.71 4.60 15.73
CA ASP A 116 -24.84 5.51 15.50
C ASP A 116 -26.16 4.71 15.62
N GLY A 117 -27.06 5.18 16.49
CA GLY A 117 -28.23 4.43 16.93
C GLY A 117 -29.49 4.70 16.12
N LYS A 118 -30.11 3.62 15.60
CA LYS A 118 -31.57 3.33 15.49
C LYS A 118 -31.82 2.25 14.42
N ASN A 119 -31.38 1.00 14.67
CA ASN A 119 -31.65 -0.11 13.74
C ASN A 119 -32.21 -1.35 14.46
N CYS A 120 -32.96 -2.16 13.70
CA CYS A 120 -33.57 -3.45 14.09
C CYS A 120 -32.58 -4.48 14.67
N TRP A 121 -31.27 -4.24 14.51
CA TRP A 121 -30.18 -5.02 15.06
C TRP A 121 -30.13 -5.00 16.59
N SER A 122 -30.74 -4.01 17.26
CA SER A 122 -30.85 -3.99 18.72
C SER A 122 -31.47 -5.27 19.28
N GLN A 123 -32.49 -5.82 18.61
CA GLN A 123 -33.15 -7.06 19.01
C GLN A 123 -32.27 -8.30 18.82
N ALA A 124 -31.36 -8.28 17.83
CA ALA A 124 -30.39 -9.36 17.64
C ALA A 124 -29.33 -9.34 18.75
N TYR A 125 -28.82 -8.17 19.11
CA TYR A 125 -27.87 -8.03 20.23
C TYR A 125 -28.50 -8.38 21.57
N GLU A 126 -29.70 -7.89 21.85
CA GLU A 126 -30.42 -8.15 23.09
C GLU A 126 -30.69 -9.65 23.27
N ARG A 127 -31.07 -10.37 22.20
CA ARG A 127 -31.22 -11.83 22.19
C ARG A 127 -29.94 -12.59 22.54
N VAL A 128 -28.77 -12.01 22.31
CA VAL A 128 -27.46 -12.62 22.63
C VAL A 128 -27.03 -12.25 24.05
N VAL A 129 -27.18 -10.98 24.44
CA VAL A 129 -26.82 -10.47 25.79
C VAL A 129 -27.71 -11.06 26.89
N LEU A 130 -29.02 -11.20 26.67
CA LEU A 130 -29.94 -11.78 27.66
C LEU A 130 -29.64 -13.26 27.98
N ARG A 131 -28.75 -13.93 27.23
CA ARG A 131 -28.35 -15.33 27.50
C ARG A 131 -27.36 -15.45 28.65
N THR A 132 -26.56 -14.41 28.90
CA THR A 132 -25.47 -14.43 29.88
C THR A 132 -25.94 -13.97 31.25
N SER A 133 -27.08 -13.29 31.32
CA SER A 133 -27.73 -12.86 32.56
C SER A 133 -28.55 -14.00 33.19
N SER A 134 -27.89 -15.04 33.70
CA SER A 134 -28.56 -16.11 34.45
C SER A 134 -28.82 -15.67 35.91
N PRO A 135 -30.07 -15.73 36.41
CA PRO A 135 -30.43 -15.35 37.77
C PRO A 135 -30.25 -16.54 38.73
N ALA A 136 -29.01 -16.97 38.94
CA ALA A 136 -28.73 -18.15 39.76
C ALA A 136 -27.53 -17.91 40.69
N GLU A 137 -27.72 -17.13 41.75
CA GLU A 137 -26.89 -17.21 42.96
C GLU A 137 -27.60 -16.53 44.15
N LEU A 138 -28.39 -17.33 44.88
CA LEU A 138 -29.02 -16.98 46.15
C LEU A 138 -28.71 -18.10 47.15
N HIS A 139 -27.55 -18.08 47.81
CA HIS A 139 -27.27 -18.80 49.07
C HIS A 139 -26.18 -18.05 49.85
N ALA A 140 -26.56 -17.34 50.93
CA ALA A 140 -26.63 -17.81 52.32
C ALA A 140 -25.27 -17.77 53.04
N ALA A 141 -25.03 -16.69 53.79
CA ALA A 141 -23.88 -16.49 54.68
C ALA A 141 -24.35 -15.68 55.94
N PRO A 142 -23.59 -15.69 57.04
CA PRO A 142 -24.13 -15.96 58.38
C PRO A 142 -24.56 -14.71 59.17
N VAL A 143 -25.52 -14.96 60.06
CA VAL A 143 -26.17 -14.01 60.97
C VAL A 143 -25.17 -13.44 61.98
N THR A 144 -24.50 -12.37 61.59
CA THR A 144 -24.06 -11.31 62.49
C THR A 144 -25.27 -10.46 62.79
N ARG A 145 -25.44 -9.99 64.04
CA ARG A 145 -26.60 -9.19 64.49
C ARG A 145 -27.02 -8.22 63.40
N SER A 146 -28.16 -8.51 62.78
CA SER A 146 -28.62 -7.81 61.59
C SER A 146 -28.69 -6.34 61.93
N ALA A 147 -27.80 -5.57 61.29
CA ALA A 147 -27.95 -4.13 61.20
C ALA A 147 -29.43 -3.88 60.85
N SER A 148 -30.07 -2.98 61.60
CA SER A 148 -31.45 -2.63 61.34
C SER A 148 -31.59 -2.32 59.84
N TYR A 149 -32.70 -2.69 59.21
CA TYR A 149 -32.90 -2.44 57.77
C TYR A 149 -32.52 -1.00 57.38
N VAL A 150 -32.83 -0.05 58.27
CA VAL A 150 -32.47 1.37 58.16
C VAL A 150 -30.95 1.61 58.14
N GLU A 151 -30.19 0.92 58.99
CA GLU A 151 -28.72 1.03 59.02
C GLU A 151 -28.10 0.46 57.73
N MET A 152 -28.60 -0.68 57.22
CA MET A 152 -28.11 -1.23 55.95
C MET A 152 -28.42 -0.30 54.77
N THR A 153 -29.61 0.30 54.74
CA THR A 153 -29.95 1.25 53.67
C THR A 153 -29.10 2.51 53.73
N ASN A 154 -28.81 3.03 54.94
CA ASN A 154 -27.95 4.20 55.10
C ASN A 154 -26.50 3.89 54.68
N GLN A 155 -25.95 2.75 55.09
CA GLN A 155 -24.62 2.33 54.66
C GLN A 155 -24.52 2.15 53.13
N THR A 156 -25.58 1.61 52.52
CA THR A 156 -25.66 1.48 51.06
C THR A 156 -25.69 2.85 50.39
N LEU A 157 -26.44 3.80 50.96
CA LEU A 157 -26.53 5.17 50.45
C LEU A 157 -25.18 5.89 50.56
N ASP A 158 -24.52 5.83 51.71
CA ASP A 158 -23.19 6.42 51.93
C ASP A 158 -22.14 5.84 50.95
N ALA A 159 -22.19 4.53 50.69
CA ALA A 159 -21.31 3.85 49.74
C ALA A 159 -21.57 4.32 48.29
N LEU A 160 -22.84 4.47 47.92
CA LEU A 160 -23.23 4.99 46.60
C LEU A 160 -22.83 6.46 46.42
N GLU A 161 -22.97 7.29 47.46
CA GLU A 161 -22.53 8.69 47.43
C GLU A 161 -21.01 8.80 47.28
N THR A 162 -20.26 8.01 48.05
CA THR A 162 -18.79 7.94 47.94
C THR A 162 -18.36 7.47 46.54
N SER A 163 -19.03 6.45 46.01
CA SER A 163 -18.77 5.96 44.65
C SER A 163 -19.08 7.00 43.58
N LEU A 164 -20.22 7.70 43.71
CA LEU A 164 -20.63 8.77 42.80
C LEU A 164 -19.60 9.91 42.81
N GLU A 165 -19.10 10.31 43.97
CA GLU A 165 -18.10 11.37 44.07
C GLU A 165 -16.74 10.94 43.49
N SER A 166 -16.36 9.67 43.69
CA SER A 166 -15.16 9.11 43.05
C SER A 166 -15.26 9.07 41.52
N GLU A 167 -16.43 8.75 40.96
CA GLU A 167 -16.63 8.78 39.51
C GLU A 167 -16.74 10.20 38.96
N ARG A 168 -17.30 11.16 39.72
CA ARG A 168 -17.28 12.59 39.34
C ARG A 168 -15.87 13.15 39.25
N THR A 169 -15.03 12.88 40.25
CA THR A 169 -13.61 13.32 40.24
C THR A 169 -12.84 12.69 39.08
N LYS A 170 -13.08 11.41 38.79
CA LYS A 170 -12.51 10.72 37.62
C LYS A 170 -13.00 11.30 36.30
N CYS A 171 -14.29 11.62 36.17
CA CYS A 171 -14.83 12.28 34.97
C CYS A 171 -14.24 13.68 34.77
N ALA A 172 -14.05 14.45 35.84
CA ALA A 172 -13.39 15.75 35.79
C ALA A 172 -11.92 15.60 35.34
N ALA A 173 -11.18 14.63 35.89
CA ALA A 173 -9.79 14.36 35.51
C ALA A 173 -9.66 13.94 34.03
N LEU A 174 -10.53 13.03 33.56
CA LEU A 174 -10.54 12.63 32.14
C LEU A 174 -10.89 13.80 31.22
N THR A 175 -11.82 14.67 31.64
CA THR A 175 -12.17 15.88 30.88
C THR A 175 -10.98 16.84 30.76
N ALA A 176 -10.22 17.02 31.85
CA ALA A 176 -9.00 17.83 31.84
C ALA A 176 -7.93 17.24 30.90
N GLN A 177 -7.71 15.92 30.95
CA GLN A 177 -6.77 15.23 30.04
C GLN A 177 -7.18 15.38 28.57
N VAL A 178 -8.47 15.28 28.26
CA VAL A 178 -8.98 15.48 26.89
C VAL A 178 -8.74 16.93 26.43
N GLN A 179 -8.88 17.92 27.32
CA GLN A 179 -8.58 19.32 27.00
C GLN A 179 -7.08 19.53 26.74
N GLU A 180 -6.22 18.95 27.56
CA GLU A 180 -4.77 19.00 27.38
C GLU A 180 -4.35 18.38 26.05
N LEU A 181 -4.84 17.16 25.75
CA LEU A 181 -4.57 16.48 24.47
C LEU A 181 -5.06 17.29 23.26
N LYS A 182 -6.20 18.00 23.38
CA LYS A 182 -6.69 18.90 22.34
C LYS A 182 -5.73 20.07 22.10
N VAL A 183 -5.20 20.68 23.17
CA VAL A 183 -4.21 21.77 23.05
C VAL A 183 -2.94 21.25 22.40
N VAL A 184 -2.40 20.11 22.85
CA VAL A 184 -1.20 19.49 22.26
C VAL A 184 -1.40 19.20 20.77
N THR A 185 -2.53 18.60 20.40
CA THR A 185 -2.84 18.29 18.99
C THR A 185 -2.91 19.56 18.14
N LYS A 186 -3.52 20.63 18.67
CA LYS A 186 -3.59 21.92 17.98
C LYS A 186 -2.20 22.53 17.78
N THR A 187 -1.37 22.58 18.83
CA THR A 187 -0.01 23.10 18.76
C THR A 187 0.86 22.31 17.78
N GLN A 188 0.71 20.97 17.75
CA GLN A 188 1.41 20.11 16.79
C GLN A 188 0.95 20.37 15.35
N ALA A 189 -0.35 20.59 15.12
CA ALA A 189 -0.87 20.94 13.80
C ALA A 189 -0.31 22.28 13.32
N ASP A 190 -0.26 23.29 14.20
CA ASP A 190 0.31 24.60 13.89
C ASP A 190 1.81 24.48 13.58
N ALA A 191 2.57 23.72 14.38
CA ALA A 191 4.00 23.47 14.14
C ALA A 191 4.26 22.76 12.80
N LEU A 192 3.45 21.74 12.45
CA LEU A 192 3.54 21.07 11.15
C LEU A 192 3.24 22.02 9.99
N SER A 193 2.28 22.94 10.16
CA SER A 193 1.97 23.95 9.14
C SER A 193 3.14 24.91 8.92
N ALA A 194 3.84 25.31 10.00
CA ALA A 194 5.02 26.16 9.94
C ALA A 194 6.19 25.47 9.22
N VAL A 195 6.51 24.22 9.59
CA VAL A 195 7.56 23.44 8.94
C VAL A 195 7.25 23.21 7.46
N LYS A 196 5.98 22.97 7.10
CA LYS A 196 5.56 22.85 5.71
C LYS A 196 5.80 24.14 4.92
N HIS A 197 5.53 25.29 5.53
CA HIS A 197 5.79 26.60 4.92
C HIS A 197 7.29 26.85 4.72
N GLU A 198 8.12 26.57 5.74
CA GLU A 198 9.59 26.68 5.66
C GLU A 198 10.16 25.78 4.56
N LEU A 199 9.70 24.52 4.48
CA LEU A 199 10.11 23.61 3.42
C LEU A 199 9.75 24.14 2.02
N GLN A 200 8.55 24.71 1.86
CA GLN A 200 8.14 25.29 0.60
C GLN A 200 8.99 26.51 0.23
N GLN A 201 9.33 27.35 1.20
CA GLN A 201 10.23 28.48 1.02
C GLN A 201 11.63 28.01 0.60
N ALA A 202 12.20 27.01 1.29
CA ALA A 202 13.50 26.44 0.96
C ALA A 202 13.52 25.85 -0.46
N LYS A 203 12.47 25.12 -0.85
CA LYS A 203 12.31 24.61 -2.23
C LYS A 203 12.32 25.73 -3.27
N SER A 204 11.61 26.83 -3.00
CA SER A 204 11.56 27.98 -3.91
C SER A 204 12.92 28.67 -4.07
N LEU A 205 13.70 28.78 -2.97
CA LEU A 205 15.05 29.34 -3.01
C LEU A 205 16.00 28.44 -3.78
N HIS A 206 15.96 27.13 -3.52
CA HIS A 206 16.78 26.16 -4.23
C HIS A 206 16.46 26.13 -5.72
N HIS A 207 15.18 26.20 -6.09
CA HIS A 207 14.76 26.27 -7.49
C HIS A 207 15.36 27.47 -8.22
N ARG A 208 15.28 28.67 -7.62
CA ARG A 208 15.89 29.89 -8.17
C ARG A 208 17.41 29.77 -8.32
N GLU A 209 18.07 29.13 -7.36
CA GLU A 209 19.52 28.92 -7.42
C GLU A 209 19.90 27.96 -8.56
N VAL A 210 19.12 26.90 -8.78
CA VAL A 210 19.31 25.99 -9.92
C VAL A 210 19.14 26.74 -11.24
N GLU A 211 18.09 27.57 -11.38
CA GLU A 211 17.88 28.41 -12.57
C GLU A 211 19.05 29.38 -12.80
N ARG A 212 19.55 30.01 -11.73
CA ARG A 212 20.71 30.91 -11.78
C ARG A 212 21.96 30.19 -12.28
N LEU A 213 22.25 28.99 -11.76
CA LEU A 213 23.40 28.18 -12.18
C LEU A 213 23.26 27.70 -13.63
N GLN A 214 22.06 27.31 -14.06
CA GLN A 214 21.79 26.95 -15.45
C GLN A 214 22.04 28.12 -16.41
N LEU A 215 21.63 29.34 -16.02
CA LEU A 215 21.89 30.54 -16.81
C LEU A 215 23.39 30.82 -16.92
N LEU A 216 24.13 30.76 -15.81
CA LEU A 216 25.59 30.94 -15.82
C LEU A 216 26.28 29.91 -16.72
N HIS A 217 25.93 28.64 -16.58
CA HIS A 217 26.49 27.58 -17.42
C HIS A 217 26.18 27.80 -18.91
N THR A 218 24.98 28.27 -19.25
CA THR A 218 24.63 28.60 -20.64
C THR A 218 25.53 29.71 -21.19
N VAL A 219 25.76 30.78 -20.41
CA VAL A 219 26.66 31.88 -20.78
C VAL A 219 28.10 31.37 -20.97
N GLU A 220 28.60 30.54 -20.05
CA GLU A 220 29.96 29.97 -20.16
C GLU A 220 30.14 29.11 -21.41
N ILE A 221 29.15 28.27 -21.75
CA ILE A 221 29.15 27.46 -22.98
C ILE A 221 29.21 28.37 -24.21
N ASP A 222 28.40 29.44 -24.25
CA ASP A 222 28.36 30.34 -25.39
C ASP A 222 29.64 31.16 -25.55
N GLU A 223 30.25 31.59 -24.44
CA GLU A 223 31.58 32.18 -24.46
C GLU A 223 32.65 31.21 -24.99
N LEU A 224 32.62 29.96 -24.54
CA LEU A 224 33.57 28.94 -24.98
C LEU A 224 33.41 28.65 -26.48
N LYS A 225 32.17 28.50 -26.96
CA LYS A 225 31.86 28.36 -28.39
C LYS A 225 32.37 29.54 -29.20
N LYS A 226 32.17 30.77 -28.71
CA LYS A 226 32.66 31.99 -29.37
C LYS A 226 34.18 31.99 -29.46
N ARG A 227 34.89 31.70 -28.36
CA ARG A 227 36.37 31.62 -28.35
C ARG A 227 36.88 30.55 -29.32
N HIS A 228 36.24 29.39 -29.36
CA HIS A 228 36.60 28.32 -30.29
C HIS A 228 36.36 28.73 -31.76
N HIS A 229 35.25 29.37 -32.05
CA HIS A 229 34.96 29.91 -33.38
C HIS A 229 36.00 30.94 -33.81
N ASP A 230 36.34 31.90 -32.95
CA ASP A 230 37.39 32.89 -33.22
C ASP A 230 38.76 32.23 -33.45
N GLN A 231 39.08 31.20 -32.67
CA GLN A 231 40.32 30.43 -32.85
C GLN A 231 40.37 29.73 -34.21
N MET A 232 39.26 29.10 -34.62
CA MET A 232 39.14 28.45 -35.92
C MET A 232 39.27 29.45 -37.07
N GLN A 233 38.61 30.61 -36.98
CA GLN A 233 38.75 31.68 -37.97
C GLN A 233 40.19 32.18 -38.09
N ARG A 234 40.88 32.40 -36.96
CA ARG A 234 42.30 32.80 -36.97
C ARG A 234 43.18 31.75 -37.63
N ALA A 235 42.93 30.47 -37.38
CA ALA A 235 43.68 29.38 -37.99
C ALA A 235 43.47 29.33 -39.52
N ILE A 236 42.24 29.53 -39.99
CA ILE A 236 41.92 29.62 -41.43
C ILE A 236 42.69 30.79 -42.06
N LEU A 237 42.58 32.00 -41.49
CA LEU A 237 43.30 33.18 -42.00
C LEU A 237 44.82 33.01 -41.98
N ALA A 238 45.37 32.31 -40.98
CA ALA A 238 46.79 32.01 -40.91
C ALA A 238 47.22 31.05 -42.04
N ASN A 239 46.44 29.99 -42.29
CA ASN A 239 46.68 29.08 -43.43
C ASN A 239 46.58 29.82 -44.77
N ASP A 240 45.59 30.68 -44.95
CA ASP A 240 45.43 31.46 -46.19
C ASP A 240 46.65 32.36 -46.44
N ARG A 241 47.23 32.96 -45.39
CA ARG A 241 48.46 33.75 -45.50
C ARG A 241 49.66 32.89 -45.91
N VAL A 242 49.80 31.69 -45.34
CA VAL A 242 50.86 30.75 -45.71
C VAL A 242 50.73 30.32 -47.17
N LEU A 243 49.52 29.96 -47.60
CA LEU A 243 49.24 29.60 -48.99
C LEU A 243 49.49 30.77 -49.95
N ALA A 244 49.12 31.99 -49.57
CA ALA A 244 49.38 33.19 -50.36
C ALA A 244 50.89 33.46 -50.49
N ALA A 245 51.66 33.31 -49.40
CA ALA A 245 53.12 33.45 -49.43
C ALA A 245 53.77 32.39 -50.34
N GLN A 246 53.37 31.12 -50.21
CA GLN A 246 53.85 30.04 -51.08
C GLN A 246 53.55 30.31 -52.56
N ARG A 247 52.37 30.85 -52.89
CA ARG A 247 52.02 31.23 -54.26
C ARG A 247 52.87 32.40 -54.77
N ALA A 248 53.19 33.37 -53.92
CA ALA A 248 54.07 34.49 -54.28
C ALA A 248 55.50 34.02 -54.55
N ASP A 249 56.06 33.16 -53.69
CA ASP A 249 57.40 32.59 -53.86
C ASP A 249 57.49 31.73 -55.13
N ALA A 250 56.45 30.94 -55.43
CA ALA A 250 56.38 30.13 -56.64
C ALA A 250 56.36 30.97 -57.94
N CYS A 251 55.85 32.20 -57.90
CA CYS A 251 55.90 33.13 -59.03
C CYS A 251 57.29 33.75 -59.27
N VAL A 252 58.16 33.77 -58.24
CA VAL A 252 59.50 34.41 -58.30
C VAL A 252 60.61 33.40 -58.61
N ALA A 253 60.36 32.10 -58.42
CA ALA A 253 61.32 31.06 -58.79
C ALA A 253 61.60 31.06 -60.31
N PRO A 254 62.88 31.11 -60.75
CA PRO A 254 63.25 30.97 -62.16
C PRO A 254 62.71 29.64 -62.72
N ARG A 255 62.11 29.71 -63.91
CA ARG A 255 61.54 28.59 -64.66
C ARG A 255 62.60 27.61 -65.21
N ASP A 256 63.63 27.29 -64.45
CA ASP A 256 64.71 26.39 -64.88
C ASP A 256 64.39 24.90 -64.61
N HIS A 257 63.13 24.56 -64.34
CA HIS A 257 62.67 23.20 -64.00
C HIS A 257 61.68 22.59 -65.01
N ALA A 258 61.62 23.12 -66.24
CA ALA A 258 60.86 22.49 -67.32
C ALA A 258 61.23 21.02 -67.54
N SER A 259 62.44 20.57 -67.15
CA SER A 259 62.84 19.16 -67.30
C SER A 259 62.15 18.20 -66.32
N ASN A 260 61.73 18.65 -65.13
CA ASN A 260 61.31 17.72 -64.07
C ASN A 260 59.83 17.29 -64.20
N VAL A 261 59.00 18.12 -64.84
CA VAL A 261 57.62 17.74 -65.18
C VAL A 261 57.61 16.76 -66.35
N ASP A 262 58.48 16.99 -67.34
CA ASP A 262 58.66 16.04 -68.45
C ASP A 262 59.24 14.70 -67.96
N ASP A 263 60.18 14.72 -67.01
CA ASP A 263 60.70 13.50 -66.36
C ASP A 263 59.61 12.74 -65.59
N PHE A 264 58.72 13.45 -64.88
CA PHE A 264 57.62 12.82 -64.15
C PHE A 264 56.53 12.25 -65.09
N LEU A 265 56.21 12.96 -66.18
CA LEU A 265 55.30 12.45 -67.20
C LEU A 265 55.90 11.23 -67.92
N CYS A 266 57.20 11.25 -68.23
CA CYS A 266 57.92 10.08 -68.75
C CYS A 266 57.91 8.91 -67.76
N PHE A 267 58.01 9.17 -66.46
CA PHE A 267 57.89 8.15 -65.43
C PHE A 267 56.48 7.53 -65.40
N ILE A 268 55.41 8.33 -65.50
CA ILE A 268 54.03 7.82 -65.58
C ILE A 268 53.83 6.96 -66.83
N GLU A 269 54.27 7.43 -68.00
CA GLU A 269 54.17 6.64 -69.25
C GLU A 269 54.92 5.32 -69.15
N ARG A 270 56.14 5.34 -68.60
CA ARG A 270 56.94 4.12 -68.38
C ARG A 270 56.27 3.16 -67.40
N PHE A 271 55.72 3.67 -66.31
CA PHE A 271 55.02 2.85 -65.31
C PHE A 271 53.76 2.20 -65.88
N GLN A 272 52.99 2.94 -66.68
CA GLN A 272 51.82 2.39 -67.40
C GLN A 272 52.22 1.34 -68.43
N HIS A 273 53.33 1.54 -69.15
CA HIS A 273 53.86 0.55 -70.08
C HIS A 273 54.28 -0.75 -69.37
N GLU A 274 55.07 -0.66 -68.30
CA GLU A 274 55.55 -1.84 -67.54
C GLU A 274 54.38 -2.62 -66.92
N THR A 275 53.37 -1.94 -66.37
CA THR A 275 52.16 -2.59 -65.83
C THR A 275 51.30 -3.24 -66.91
N SER A 276 51.25 -2.68 -68.12
CA SER A 276 50.55 -3.29 -69.27
C SER A 276 51.23 -4.58 -69.76
N VAL A 277 52.57 -4.64 -69.75
CA VAL A 277 53.33 -5.83 -70.13
C VAL A 277 53.11 -6.97 -69.12
N LEU A 278 53.14 -6.66 -67.82
CA LEU A 278 52.93 -7.65 -66.75
C LEU A 278 51.52 -8.26 -66.78
N THR A 279 50.51 -7.46 -67.14
CA THR A 279 49.12 -7.94 -67.25
C THR A 279 48.90 -8.79 -68.51
N GLN A 280 49.62 -8.55 -69.61
CA GLN A 280 49.51 -9.40 -70.81
C GLN A 280 50.18 -10.78 -70.64
N GLN A 281 51.24 -10.90 -69.82
CA GLN A 281 51.90 -12.18 -69.55
C GLN A 281 51.08 -13.12 -68.64
N THR A 282 50.11 -12.61 -67.89
CA THR A 282 49.30 -13.41 -66.97
C THR A 282 48.11 -14.12 -67.64
N TYR A 283 47.73 -13.73 -68.86
CA TYR A 283 46.59 -14.32 -69.60
C TYR A 283 46.99 -15.40 -70.62
N THR A 284 48.27 -15.77 -70.75
CA THR A 284 48.72 -16.71 -71.79
C THR A 284 48.81 -18.18 -71.37
N THR A 285 48.38 -18.55 -70.16
CA THR A 285 48.37 -19.96 -69.73
C THR A 285 46.98 -20.35 -69.19
N PRO A 286 46.06 -20.85 -70.03
CA PRO A 286 44.81 -21.40 -69.53
C PRO A 286 45.09 -22.69 -68.73
N PRO A 287 44.67 -22.78 -67.45
CA PRO A 287 44.80 -24.01 -66.69
C PRO A 287 43.86 -25.06 -67.29
N SER A 288 44.44 -26.20 -67.70
CA SER A 288 43.69 -27.37 -68.14
C SER A 288 42.78 -27.83 -67.00
N LEU A 289 41.46 -27.74 -67.22
CA LEU A 289 40.42 -28.23 -66.32
C LEU A 289 40.57 -29.74 -66.12
N GLY A 290 41.19 -30.11 -65.00
CA GLY A 290 41.24 -31.46 -64.48
C GLY A 290 39.87 -31.86 -63.94
N HIS A 291 39.30 -32.84 -64.62
CA HIS A 291 38.10 -33.59 -64.29
C HIS A 291 38.08 -34.17 -62.86
N ALA A 292 36.90 -34.03 -62.25
CA ALA A 292 36.13 -35.08 -61.57
C ALA A 292 36.65 -35.62 -60.21
N PRO A 293 35.86 -36.47 -59.50
CA PRO A 293 34.42 -36.74 -59.59
C PRO A 293 33.62 -36.34 -58.33
#